data_AF-A0A925KTH5-F1
#
_entry.id   AF-A0A925KTH5-F1
#
_cell.length_a   1.000
_cell.length_b   1.000
_cell.length_c   1.000
_cell.angle_alpha   90.00
_cell.angle_beta   90.00
_cell.angle_gamma   90.00
#
_symmetry.space_group_name_H-M   'P 1'
#
loop_
_entity.id
_entity.type
_entity.pdbx_description
1 polymer ?
#
loop_
_entity_poly.entity_id
_entity_poly.type
_entity_poly.pdbx_seq_one_letter_code
_entity_poly.pdbx_strand_id
1 'polypeptide(L)'
;MEKIRIIGRNSRLSLLQLEIVQRKIEAAYPGMEVEVIARSSRGDTNRDVPLHTLEGSDFFTEEIFESLSTGEADIAVHSLKDMSSAHFFGSNTFAVVDRDDARDIAIFRSNAKEKIKNGDKLIIGTCSPRREEMAIGFLQKALPQDNNFIITTKSIRGNVDTRLRKLDEGEYDGIILATAGLNRLLRSDADAATIRSLLHDKLLMLLPLIECVPAPCQGAIVAEAIPSNEIAIMVLNAINEAKLEKDCIDEKKTASRYGAGCIQRFGVTSLNYGANRSVYAAGTNEVGESFSHWSGLPSLDFGNKNLFTSTEYMGKFFDYEFQDDHSSIEESIVYVANYKAIRRAGLLDQLRSKKVWAAGTKTWFELAKKGIWVEGCADAFGLESLVQPWSMPLFNINRENVALITNTQSVHGWATKGWKVYGTYDFIEKQSPEIVGMIRNADVLFWTSFRQYEQYKDQIKENAIHACPYGETAELLRAAGIEPVVFPNIKAFQQWRQISSRSRSVA
;
A
#
# COMPACT_ATOMS: atom_id res chain seq x y z
N MET A 1 34.04 11.92 -24.92
CA MET A 1 32.79 11.81 -24.15
C MET A 1 32.47 10.33 -24.14
N GLU A 2 32.41 9.72 -22.96
CA GLU A 2 32.01 8.32 -22.86
C GLU A 2 30.50 8.25 -23.10
N LYS A 3 30.10 7.32 -23.95
CA LYS A 3 28.72 7.07 -24.34
C LYS A 3 28.26 5.80 -23.63
N ILE A 4 27.04 5.79 -23.11
CA ILE A 4 26.42 4.60 -22.50
C ILE A 4 25.07 4.32 -23.16
N ARG A 5 24.82 3.06 -23.50
CA ARG A 5 23.59 2.62 -24.15
C ARG A 5 22.68 1.93 -23.14
N ILE A 6 21.51 2.50 -22.91
CA ILE A 6 20.47 1.91 -22.07
C ILE A 6 19.41 1.23 -22.95
N ILE A 7 18.95 0.04 -22.57
CA ILE A 7 17.94 -0.72 -23.30
C ILE A 7 16.72 -1.05 -22.45
N GLY A 8 15.54 -1.05 -23.06
CA GLY A 8 14.30 -1.53 -22.45
C GLY A 8 13.24 -1.87 -23.49
N ARG A 9 12.04 -2.19 -23.01
CA ARG A 9 10.90 -2.52 -23.88
C ARG A 9 10.38 -1.29 -24.62
N ASN A 10 9.79 -1.50 -25.80
CA ASN A 10 9.14 -0.47 -26.60
C ASN A 10 7.71 -0.11 -26.13
N SER A 11 7.32 -0.54 -24.93
CA SER A 11 6.06 -0.11 -24.33
C SER A 11 6.20 1.30 -23.75
N ARG A 12 5.14 2.10 -23.80
CA ARG A 12 5.18 3.49 -23.32
C ARG A 12 5.65 3.61 -21.86
N LEU A 13 5.21 2.71 -21.00
CA LEU A 13 5.64 2.69 -19.60
C LEU A 13 7.14 2.39 -19.46
N SER A 14 7.68 1.48 -20.28
CA SER A 14 9.11 1.15 -20.26
C SER A 14 9.98 2.29 -20.78
N LEU A 15 9.51 3.04 -21.79
CA LEU A 15 10.20 4.25 -22.27
C LEU A 15 10.29 5.32 -21.16
N LEU A 16 9.24 5.50 -20.37
CA LEU A 16 9.27 6.43 -19.23
C LEU A 16 10.23 5.95 -18.13
N GLN A 17 10.41 4.63 -17.96
CA GLN A 17 11.39 4.08 -17.02
C GLN A 17 12.83 4.31 -17.51
N LEU A 18 13.08 4.14 -18.81
CA LEU A 18 14.36 4.49 -19.44
C LEU A 18 14.68 5.97 -19.25
N GLU A 19 13.69 6.85 -19.45
CA GLU A 19 13.87 8.30 -19.25
C GLU A 19 14.22 8.68 -17.80
N ILE A 20 13.63 7.98 -16.82
CA ILE A 20 13.97 8.18 -15.40
C ILE A 20 15.43 7.76 -15.13
N VAL A 21 15.85 6.61 -15.66
CA VAL A 21 17.23 6.12 -15.52
C VAL A 21 18.21 7.04 -16.25
N GLN A 22 17.90 7.45 -17.48
CA GLN A 22 18.68 8.41 -18.26
C GLN A 22 18.92 9.69 -17.47
N ARG A 23 17.87 10.32 -16.93
CA ARG A 23 18.00 11.55 -16.14
C ARG A 23 18.87 11.38 -14.89
N LYS A 24 18.80 10.21 -14.24
CA LYS A 24 19.67 9.89 -13.08
C LYS A 24 21.13 9.74 -13.50
N ILE A 25 21.40 9.12 -14.65
CA ILE A 25 22.75 8.98 -15.20
C ILE A 25 23.32 10.35 -15.59
N GLU A 26 22.56 11.16 -16.32
CA GLU A 26 22.97 12.50 -16.75
C GLU A 26 23.22 13.44 -15.56
N ALA A 27 22.41 13.31 -14.49
CA ALA A 27 22.63 14.05 -13.25
C ALA A 27 23.91 13.63 -12.50
N ALA A 28 24.22 12.32 -12.49
CA ALA A 28 25.44 11.80 -11.88
C ALA A 28 26.69 12.09 -12.72
N TYR A 29 26.55 12.14 -14.04
CA TYR A 29 27.63 12.35 -15.02
C TYR A 29 27.22 13.36 -16.12
N PRO A 30 27.31 14.68 -15.87
CA PRO A 30 26.83 15.72 -16.78
C PRO A 30 27.47 15.75 -18.19
N GLY A 31 28.56 15.01 -18.42
CA GLY A 31 29.25 14.91 -19.72
C GLY A 31 29.10 13.55 -20.42
N MET A 32 28.30 12.64 -19.86
CA MET A 32 28.06 11.31 -20.43
C MET A 32 26.90 11.37 -21.43
N GLU A 33 27.12 10.86 -22.63
CA GLU A 33 26.04 10.73 -23.62
C GLU A 33 25.26 9.44 -23.35
N VAL A 34 23.95 9.54 -23.15
CA VAL A 34 23.07 8.38 -22.92
C VAL A 34 22.26 8.09 -24.18
N GLU A 35 22.51 6.95 -24.82
CA GLU A 35 21.70 6.46 -25.95
C GLU A 35 20.61 5.51 -25.45
N VAL A 36 19.38 5.73 -25.91
CA VAL A 36 18.22 4.90 -25.54
C VAL A 36 17.85 3.95 -26.66
N ILE A 37 17.88 2.65 -26.38
CA ILE A 37 17.50 1.57 -27.28
C ILE A 37 16.16 0.98 -26.81
N ALA A 38 15.19 0.90 -27.71
CA ALA A 38 13.87 0.31 -27.43
C ALA A 38 13.63 -0.92 -28.30
N ARG A 39 13.30 -2.07 -27.68
CA ARG A 39 13.00 -3.33 -28.38
C ARG A 39 11.57 -3.81 -28.10
N SER A 40 10.91 -4.34 -29.12
CA SER A 40 9.63 -5.04 -28.95
C SER A 40 9.89 -6.42 -28.37
N SER A 41 9.26 -6.77 -27.24
CA SER A 41 9.44 -8.11 -26.64
C SER A 41 8.44 -9.12 -27.21
N ARG A 42 8.77 -10.42 -27.17
CA ARG A 42 7.83 -11.53 -27.47
C ARG A 42 6.47 -11.41 -26.77
N GLY A 43 6.44 -10.91 -25.53
CA GLY A 43 5.19 -10.71 -24.79
C GLY A 43 4.36 -9.49 -25.21
N ASP A 44 4.91 -8.56 -25.99
CA ASP A 44 4.15 -7.49 -26.64
C ASP A 44 3.43 -7.99 -27.90
N THR A 45 4.00 -9.01 -28.56
CA THR A 45 3.54 -9.59 -29.84
C THR A 45 2.54 -10.74 -29.64
N ASN A 46 2.71 -11.59 -28.61
CA ASN A 46 1.83 -12.73 -28.33
C ASN A 46 0.73 -12.40 -27.30
N ARG A 47 -0.35 -11.75 -27.74
CA ARG A 47 -1.48 -11.36 -26.87
C ARG A 47 -2.45 -12.51 -26.54
N ASP A 48 -2.40 -13.61 -27.29
CA ASP A 48 -3.40 -14.70 -27.24
C ASP A 48 -3.03 -15.91 -26.35
N VAL A 49 -1.79 -15.99 -25.85
CA VAL A 49 -1.32 -17.15 -25.04
C VAL A 49 -1.53 -16.89 -23.54
N PRO A 50 -2.40 -17.61 -22.79
CA PRO A 50 -2.69 -17.35 -21.38
C PRO A 50 -1.46 -17.21 -20.47
N LEU A 51 -1.54 -16.41 -19.40
CA LEU A 51 -0.34 -16.06 -18.61
C LEU A 51 0.17 -17.26 -17.82
N HIS A 52 -0.73 -18.19 -17.52
CA HIS A 52 -0.43 -19.47 -16.89
C HIS A 52 0.18 -20.50 -17.86
N THR A 53 0.15 -20.26 -19.18
CA THR A 53 0.76 -21.14 -20.18
C THR A 53 2.12 -20.62 -20.67
N LEU A 54 2.55 -19.44 -20.22
CA LEU A 54 3.89 -18.90 -20.48
C LEU A 54 4.81 -19.37 -19.35
N GLU A 55 5.27 -20.62 -19.43
CA GLU A 55 6.30 -21.15 -18.54
C GLU A 55 7.66 -20.50 -18.85
N GLY A 56 8.31 -19.93 -17.82
CA GLY A 56 9.58 -19.23 -17.93
C GLY A 56 9.54 -17.90 -17.19
N SER A 57 10.35 -17.75 -16.14
CA SER A 57 10.34 -16.59 -15.23
C SER A 57 10.78 -15.27 -15.87
N ASP A 58 11.28 -15.31 -17.11
CA ASP A 58 11.97 -14.20 -17.77
C ASP A 58 11.45 -13.98 -19.22
N PHE A 59 10.22 -14.41 -19.52
CA PHE A 59 9.61 -14.34 -20.87
C PHE A 59 9.58 -12.92 -21.49
N PHE A 60 9.60 -11.87 -20.66
CA PHE A 60 9.63 -10.47 -21.12
C PHE A 60 11.03 -9.87 -21.19
N THR A 61 12.05 -10.58 -20.70
CA THR A 61 13.38 -10.02 -20.42
C THR A 61 14.52 -10.79 -21.10
N GLU A 62 14.31 -12.02 -21.56
CA GLU A 62 15.32 -12.84 -22.23
C GLU A 62 16.00 -12.13 -23.42
N GLU A 63 15.22 -11.50 -24.31
CA GLU A 63 15.74 -10.74 -25.45
C GLU A 63 16.57 -9.52 -25.02
N ILE A 64 16.23 -8.92 -23.87
CA ILE A 64 16.95 -7.76 -23.33
C ILE A 64 18.27 -8.20 -22.70
N PHE A 65 18.30 -9.38 -22.06
CA PHE A 65 19.51 -9.96 -21.49
C PHE A 65 20.52 -10.34 -22.58
N GLU A 66 20.06 -10.82 -23.74
CA GLU A 66 20.91 -11.10 -24.89
C GLU A 66 21.58 -9.83 -25.45
N SER A 67 20.87 -8.68 -25.46
CA SER A 67 21.47 -7.41 -25.89
C SER A 67 22.63 -6.96 -24.98
N LEU A 68 22.62 -7.32 -23.69
CA LEU A 68 23.75 -7.04 -22.80
C LEU A 68 24.94 -7.97 -23.08
N SER A 69 24.69 -9.27 -23.27
CA SER A 69 25.76 -10.25 -23.48
C SER A 69 26.45 -10.10 -24.85
N THR A 70 25.71 -9.64 -25.86
CA THR A 70 26.24 -9.35 -27.21
C THR A 70 26.91 -7.98 -27.31
N GLY A 71 26.81 -7.15 -26.26
CA GLY A 71 27.36 -5.79 -26.25
C GLY A 71 26.59 -4.79 -27.12
N GLU A 72 25.35 -5.10 -27.49
CA GLU A 72 24.43 -4.17 -28.18
C GLU A 72 24.03 -3.01 -27.24
N ALA A 73 23.86 -3.30 -25.95
CA ALA A 73 23.56 -2.34 -24.91
C ALA A 73 24.50 -2.54 -23.71
N ASP A 74 24.63 -1.50 -22.88
CA ASP A 74 25.51 -1.49 -21.72
C ASP A 74 24.74 -1.69 -20.41
N ILE A 75 23.51 -1.16 -20.34
CA ILE A 75 22.61 -1.25 -19.19
C ILE A 75 21.19 -1.60 -19.67
N ALA A 76 20.50 -2.51 -19.00
CA ALA A 76 19.09 -2.78 -19.24
C ALA A 76 18.19 -2.27 -18.11
N VAL A 77 16.99 -1.78 -18.44
CA VAL A 77 16.06 -1.18 -17.47
C VAL A 77 14.74 -1.96 -17.42
N HIS A 78 14.33 -2.32 -16.21
CA HIS A 78 13.17 -3.18 -15.97
C HIS A 78 12.27 -2.67 -14.84
N SER A 79 11.01 -3.10 -14.87
CA SER A 79 10.18 -3.12 -13.67
C SER A 79 10.60 -4.30 -12.80
N LEU A 80 11.09 -4.06 -11.58
CA LEU A 80 11.71 -5.11 -10.76
C LEU A 80 10.74 -6.24 -10.37
N LYS A 81 9.45 -5.97 -10.31
CA LYS A 81 8.42 -7.01 -10.06
C LYS A 81 8.34 -8.08 -11.17
N ASP A 82 8.74 -7.73 -12.39
CA ASP A 82 8.65 -8.62 -13.55
C ASP A 82 9.93 -9.47 -13.72
N MET A 83 10.96 -9.19 -12.93
CA MET A 83 12.24 -9.92 -12.89
C MET A 83 12.18 -11.03 -11.83
N SER A 84 12.70 -12.21 -12.14
CA SER A 84 12.76 -13.31 -11.18
C SER A 84 13.73 -13.03 -10.01
N SER A 85 13.48 -13.60 -8.83
CA SER A 85 14.46 -13.50 -7.72
C SER A 85 15.77 -14.20 -8.06
N ALA A 86 15.73 -15.29 -8.83
CA ALA A 86 16.92 -16.02 -9.26
C ALA A 86 17.82 -15.15 -10.15
N HIS A 87 17.23 -14.39 -11.08
CA HIS A 87 17.97 -13.45 -11.92
C HIS A 87 18.52 -12.28 -11.11
N PHE A 88 17.70 -11.67 -10.25
CA PHE A 88 18.12 -10.52 -9.43
C PHE A 88 19.25 -10.85 -8.45
N PHE A 89 19.37 -12.11 -8.00
CA PHE A 89 20.50 -12.59 -7.19
C PHE A 89 21.55 -13.37 -8.00
N GLY A 90 21.51 -13.26 -9.33
CA GLY A 90 22.46 -13.87 -10.24
C GLY A 90 23.81 -13.15 -10.27
N SER A 91 24.55 -13.32 -11.35
CA SER A 91 25.91 -12.75 -11.48
C SER A 91 25.93 -11.26 -11.83
N ASN A 92 24.85 -10.72 -12.40
CA ASN A 92 24.81 -9.34 -12.89
C ASN A 92 24.88 -8.31 -11.76
N THR A 93 25.31 -7.09 -12.11
CA THR A 93 25.23 -5.94 -11.20
C THR A 93 23.90 -5.24 -11.39
N PHE A 94 23.24 -4.87 -10.30
CA PHE A 94 21.94 -4.21 -10.31
C PHE A 94 21.99 -2.88 -9.56
N ALA A 95 21.21 -1.90 -10.02
CA ALA A 95 20.89 -0.69 -9.30
C ALA A 95 19.38 -0.51 -9.21
N VAL A 96 18.84 -0.29 -8.02
CA VAL A 96 17.44 0.09 -7.85
C VAL A 96 17.36 1.61 -7.82
N VAL A 97 16.74 2.18 -8.85
CA VAL A 97 16.90 3.60 -9.20
C VAL A 97 15.79 4.48 -8.65
N ASP A 98 14.56 3.95 -8.61
CA ASP A 98 13.37 4.68 -8.15
C ASP A 98 12.25 3.71 -7.77
N ARG A 99 11.33 4.15 -6.90
CA ARG A 99 10.12 3.41 -6.55
C ARG A 99 8.93 4.34 -6.35
N ASP A 100 7.91 4.13 -7.18
CA ASP A 100 6.61 4.77 -7.03
C ASP A 100 5.70 3.95 -6.09
N ASP A 101 4.47 4.43 -5.82
CA ASP A 101 3.52 3.77 -4.92
C ASP A 101 3.29 2.30 -5.29
N ALA A 102 3.62 1.42 -4.33
CA ALA A 102 3.57 -0.02 -4.51
C ALA A 102 2.14 -0.56 -4.55
N ARG A 103 1.12 0.19 -4.11
CA ARG A 103 -0.26 -0.30 -4.03
C ARG A 103 -0.89 -0.57 -5.39
N ASP A 104 -1.88 -1.45 -5.37
CA ASP A 104 -2.82 -1.59 -6.46
C ASP A 104 -3.94 -0.55 -6.36
N ILE A 105 -4.51 -0.20 -7.50
CA ILE A 105 -5.70 0.63 -7.62
C ILE A 105 -6.78 -0.18 -8.34
N ALA A 106 -7.97 -0.24 -7.76
CA ALA A 106 -9.17 -0.69 -8.44
C ALA A 106 -9.90 0.51 -9.06
N ILE A 107 -10.28 0.38 -10.32
CA ILE A 107 -10.89 1.45 -11.12
C ILE A 107 -12.21 0.90 -11.65
N PHE A 108 -13.30 1.56 -11.31
CA PHE A 108 -14.66 1.14 -11.69
C PHE A 108 -15.32 2.18 -12.58
N ARG A 109 -16.21 1.70 -13.45
CA ARG A 109 -17.15 2.58 -14.16
C ARG A 109 -18.11 3.23 -13.14
N SER A 110 -18.60 4.42 -13.44
CA SER A 110 -19.53 5.17 -12.58
C SER A 110 -20.81 4.38 -12.25
N ASN A 111 -21.31 3.57 -13.20
CA ASN A 111 -22.49 2.73 -13.03
C ASN A 111 -22.30 1.55 -12.07
N ALA A 112 -21.08 1.27 -11.58
CA ALA A 112 -20.85 0.24 -10.57
C ALA A 112 -21.65 0.49 -9.29
N LYS A 113 -21.86 1.78 -8.91
CA LYS A 113 -22.71 2.14 -7.76
C LYS A 113 -24.16 1.69 -7.94
N GLU A 114 -24.70 1.85 -9.15
CA GLU A 114 -26.07 1.44 -9.46
C GLU A 114 -26.20 -0.08 -9.50
N LYS A 115 -25.25 -0.76 -10.15
CA LYS A 115 -25.17 -2.23 -10.16
C LYS A 115 -25.16 -2.82 -8.75
N ILE A 116 -24.34 -2.25 -7.86
CA ILE A 116 -24.27 -2.67 -6.45
C ILE A 116 -25.64 -2.51 -5.77
N LYS A 117 -26.32 -1.38 -5.96
CA LYS A 117 -27.66 -1.15 -5.38
C LYS A 117 -28.69 -2.15 -5.89
N ASN A 118 -28.61 -2.53 -7.17
CA ASN A 118 -29.49 -3.51 -7.79
C ASN A 118 -29.16 -4.96 -7.41
N GLY A 119 -28.02 -5.21 -6.74
CA GLY A 119 -27.53 -6.56 -6.47
C GLY A 119 -26.93 -7.25 -7.70
N ASP A 120 -26.58 -6.48 -8.72
CA ASP A 120 -26.02 -7.01 -9.96
C ASP A 120 -24.61 -7.56 -9.74
N LYS A 121 -24.28 -8.60 -10.51
CA LYS A 121 -22.93 -9.14 -10.59
C LYS A 121 -21.97 -8.10 -11.16
N LEU A 122 -20.81 -7.93 -10.50
CA LEU A 122 -19.69 -7.12 -10.98
C LEU A 122 -18.63 -8.01 -11.63
N ILE A 123 -18.18 -7.63 -12.83
CA ILE A 123 -17.08 -8.30 -13.54
C ILE A 123 -15.82 -7.45 -13.43
N ILE A 124 -14.79 -7.98 -12.76
CA ILE A 124 -13.50 -7.30 -12.58
C ILE A 124 -12.43 -7.87 -13.51
N GLY A 125 -11.76 -6.99 -14.26
CA GLY A 125 -10.64 -7.33 -15.14
C GLY A 125 -9.33 -7.49 -14.38
N THR A 126 -8.79 -8.71 -14.34
CA THR A 126 -7.44 -9.01 -13.86
C THR A 126 -6.92 -10.33 -14.44
N CYS A 127 -5.60 -10.47 -14.59
CA CYS A 127 -4.94 -11.76 -14.90
C CYS A 127 -3.94 -12.17 -13.80
N SER A 128 -3.95 -11.49 -12.65
CA SER A 128 -3.02 -11.76 -11.55
C SER A 128 -3.71 -12.60 -10.48
N PRO A 129 -3.26 -13.85 -10.23
CA PRO A 129 -3.81 -14.70 -9.17
C PRO A 129 -3.74 -14.03 -7.80
N ARG A 130 -2.64 -13.33 -7.47
CA ARG A 130 -2.53 -12.48 -6.26
C ARG A 130 -3.68 -11.49 -6.12
N ARG A 131 -4.03 -10.76 -7.20
CA ARG A 131 -5.15 -9.80 -7.15
C ARG A 131 -6.48 -10.51 -7.02
N GLU A 132 -6.66 -11.64 -7.69
CA GLU A 132 -7.87 -12.46 -7.55
C GLU A 132 -8.07 -12.92 -6.11
N GLU A 133 -7.02 -13.36 -5.45
CA GLU A 133 -7.07 -13.85 -4.07
C GLU A 133 -7.29 -12.73 -3.06
N MET A 134 -6.48 -11.67 -3.15
CA MET A 134 -6.44 -10.63 -2.11
C MET A 134 -7.42 -9.49 -2.37
N ALA A 135 -7.37 -8.92 -3.58
CA ALA A 135 -8.12 -7.72 -3.89
C ALA A 135 -9.62 -8.01 -4.05
N ILE A 136 -10.01 -9.14 -4.63
CA ILE A 136 -11.43 -9.48 -4.79
C ILE A 136 -12.08 -9.76 -3.42
N GLY A 137 -11.40 -10.53 -2.56
CA GLY A 137 -11.87 -10.80 -1.20
C GLY A 137 -11.99 -9.53 -0.35
N PHE A 138 -11.08 -8.57 -0.53
CA PHE A 138 -11.16 -7.25 0.09
C PHE A 138 -12.32 -6.42 -0.48
N LEU A 139 -12.42 -6.30 -1.81
CA LEU A 139 -13.43 -5.48 -2.50
C LEU A 139 -14.86 -5.93 -2.19
N GLN A 140 -15.10 -7.22 -2.02
CA GLN A 140 -16.41 -7.76 -1.62
C GLN A 140 -16.91 -7.16 -0.30
N LYS A 141 -16.00 -6.76 0.61
CA LYS A 141 -16.30 -6.12 1.90
C LYS A 141 -16.15 -4.58 1.86
N ALA A 142 -15.34 -4.07 0.93
CA ALA A 142 -14.94 -2.67 0.86
C ALA A 142 -15.84 -1.80 -0.01
N LEU A 143 -16.55 -2.39 -0.98
CA LEU A 143 -17.56 -1.72 -1.79
C LEU A 143 -18.84 -1.46 -0.97
N PRO A 144 -19.66 -0.45 -1.35
CA PRO A 144 -20.96 -0.20 -0.71
C PRO A 144 -21.78 -1.48 -0.56
N GLN A 145 -22.37 -1.72 0.61
CA GLN A 145 -23.13 -2.94 0.92
C GLN A 145 -24.64 -2.68 0.90
N ASP A 146 -25.12 -1.86 -0.06
CA ASP A 146 -26.54 -1.51 -0.19
C ASP A 146 -27.42 -2.73 -0.53
N ASN A 147 -26.84 -3.75 -1.19
CA ASN A 147 -27.49 -5.00 -1.54
C ASN A 147 -26.45 -6.14 -1.60
N ASN A 148 -26.92 -7.38 -1.71
CA ASN A 148 -26.05 -8.54 -1.87
C ASN A 148 -25.65 -8.70 -3.35
N PHE A 149 -24.47 -8.21 -3.71
CA PHE A 149 -23.85 -8.39 -5.03
C PHE A 149 -22.70 -9.40 -4.95
N ILE A 150 -22.31 -9.96 -6.10
CA ILE A 150 -21.14 -10.82 -6.20
C ILE A 150 -20.11 -10.23 -7.16
N ILE A 151 -18.83 -10.43 -6.84
CA ILE A 151 -17.72 -10.10 -7.72
C ILE A 151 -17.23 -11.37 -8.41
N THR A 152 -16.99 -11.28 -9.72
CA THR A 152 -16.28 -12.32 -10.48
C THR A 152 -15.17 -11.69 -11.29
N THR A 153 -14.18 -12.49 -11.70
CA THR A 153 -13.07 -12.01 -12.51
C THR A 153 -13.16 -12.50 -13.94
N LYS A 154 -12.67 -11.67 -14.86
CA LYS A 154 -12.44 -12.01 -16.26
C LYS A 154 -11.03 -11.56 -16.61
N SER A 155 -10.31 -12.38 -17.38
CA SER A 155 -8.96 -12.04 -17.84
C SER A 155 -8.94 -10.73 -18.63
N ILE A 156 -7.96 -9.87 -18.38
CA ILE A 156 -7.71 -8.63 -19.12
C ILE A 156 -6.22 -8.49 -19.46
N ARG A 157 -5.94 -8.12 -20.71
CA ARG A 157 -4.59 -7.98 -21.27
C ARG A 157 -4.43 -6.70 -22.07
N GLY A 158 -3.16 -6.37 -22.32
CA GLY A 158 -2.72 -5.15 -22.99
C GLY A 158 -1.98 -4.21 -22.03
N ASN A 159 -1.51 -3.11 -22.58
CA ASN A 159 -0.93 -2.00 -21.81
C ASN A 159 -2.00 -1.28 -20.99
N VAL A 160 -1.58 -0.37 -20.11
CA VAL A 160 -2.46 0.35 -19.19
C VAL A 160 -3.60 1.06 -19.93
N ASP A 161 -3.29 1.78 -21.00
CA ASP A 161 -4.25 2.51 -21.82
C ASP A 161 -5.24 1.58 -22.53
N THR A 162 -4.78 0.45 -23.07
CA THR A 162 -5.66 -0.57 -23.65
C THR A 162 -6.63 -1.11 -22.60
N ARG A 163 -6.16 -1.40 -21.38
CA ARG A 163 -7.02 -1.92 -20.32
C ARG A 163 -8.06 -0.90 -19.85
N LEU A 164 -7.68 0.38 -19.79
CA LEU A 164 -8.62 1.47 -19.50
C LEU A 164 -9.67 1.64 -20.60
N ARG A 165 -9.30 1.54 -21.89
CA ARG A 165 -10.27 1.57 -23.00
C ARG A 165 -11.27 0.42 -22.92
N LYS A 166 -10.81 -0.80 -22.62
CA LYS A 166 -11.72 -1.95 -22.41
C LYS A 166 -12.70 -1.74 -21.24
N LEU A 167 -12.27 -1.04 -20.20
CA LEU A 167 -13.16 -0.63 -19.12
C LEU A 167 -14.20 0.38 -19.62
N ASP A 168 -13.81 1.36 -20.41
CA ASP A 168 -14.72 2.36 -20.99
C ASP A 168 -15.76 1.76 -21.93
N GLU A 169 -15.33 0.82 -22.76
CA GLU A 169 -16.16 0.04 -23.69
C GLU A 169 -17.14 -0.90 -22.97
N GLY A 170 -16.98 -1.07 -21.65
CA GLY A 170 -17.90 -1.85 -20.82
C GLY A 170 -17.67 -3.35 -20.85
N GLU A 171 -16.50 -3.81 -21.29
CA GLU A 171 -16.12 -5.22 -21.18
C GLU A 171 -16.01 -5.70 -19.72
N TYR A 172 -15.82 -4.76 -18.80
CA TYR A 172 -15.66 -4.97 -17.36
C TYR A 172 -16.40 -3.86 -16.59
N ASP A 173 -16.78 -4.14 -15.34
CA ASP A 173 -17.33 -3.15 -14.40
C ASP A 173 -16.23 -2.44 -13.60
N GLY A 174 -15.11 -3.13 -13.42
CA GLY A 174 -13.89 -2.56 -12.89
C GLY A 174 -12.65 -3.31 -13.35
N ILE A 175 -11.48 -2.71 -13.17
CA ILE A 175 -10.18 -3.35 -13.42
C ILE A 175 -9.23 -3.06 -12.26
N ILE A 176 -8.18 -3.87 -12.12
CA ILE A 176 -7.14 -3.63 -11.10
C ILE A 176 -5.79 -3.43 -11.78
N LEU A 177 -5.13 -2.32 -11.47
CA LEU A 177 -3.83 -1.91 -12.01
C LEU A 177 -2.84 -1.58 -10.88
N ALA A 178 -1.56 -1.46 -11.21
CA ALA A 178 -0.56 -0.96 -10.27
C ALA A 178 -0.60 0.58 -10.30
N THR A 179 -0.65 1.22 -9.14
CA THR A 179 -0.73 2.68 -9.01
C THR A 179 0.47 3.36 -9.67
N ALA A 180 1.68 2.82 -9.45
CA ALA A 180 2.92 3.25 -10.09
C ALA A 180 2.84 3.40 -11.62
N GLY A 181 2.14 2.49 -12.31
CA GLY A 181 2.03 2.54 -13.77
C GLY A 181 1.23 3.75 -14.25
N LEU A 182 0.14 4.07 -13.55
CA LEU A 182 -0.71 5.22 -13.87
C LEU A 182 -0.02 6.53 -13.50
N ASN A 183 0.62 6.60 -12.33
CA ASN A 183 1.37 7.78 -11.91
C ASN A 183 2.43 8.18 -12.94
N ARG A 184 3.22 7.22 -13.44
CA ARG A 184 4.23 7.48 -14.48
C ARG A 184 3.63 8.04 -15.76
N LEU A 185 2.57 7.43 -16.28
CA LEU A 185 1.90 7.92 -17.48
C LEU A 185 1.27 9.30 -17.26
N LEU A 186 0.76 9.60 -16.06
CA LEU A 186 0.20 10.90 -15.73
C LEU A 186 1.24 12.01 -15.51
N ARG A 187 2.52 11.67 -15.29
CA ARG A 187 3.65 12.64 -15.30
C ARG A 187 4.18 12.94 -16.70
N SER A 188 3.81 12.12 -17.69
CA SER A 188 4.26 12.27 -19.06
C SER A 188 3.32 13.21 -19.82
N ASP A 189 3.85 14.31 -20.35
CA ASP A 189 3.06 15.28 -21.11
C ASP A 189 2.32 14.64 -22.30
N ALA A 190 2.94 13.66 -22.96
CA ALA A 190 2.36 12.99 -24.11
C ALA A 190 1.23 12.01 -23.76
N ASP A 191 1.21 11.45 -22.54
CA ASP A 191 0.23 10.42 -22.15
C ASP A 191 -0.84 10.93 -21.19
N ALA A 192 -0.53 11.98 -20.42
CA ALA A 192 -1.38 12.46 -19.34
C ALA A 192 -2.78 12.82 -19.83
N ALA A 193 -2.90 13.48 -21.00
CA ALA A 193 -4.20 13.85 -21.56
C ALA A 193 -5.09 12.62 -21.83
N THR A 194 -4.52 11.58 -22.47
CA THR A 194 -5.22 10.32 -22.77
C THR A 194 -5.62 9.61 -21.48
N ILE A 195 -4.70 9.47 -20.52
CA ILE A 195 -5.00 8.77 -19.27
C ILE A 195 -6.04 9.53 -18.44
N ARG A 196 -5.95 10.87 -18.36
CA ARG A 196 -6.98 11.69 -17.67
C ARG A 196 -8.34 11.54 -18.32
N SER A 197 -8.41 11.51 -19.65
CA SER A 197 -9.66 11.28 -20.38
C SER A 197 -10.27 9.91 -20.06
N LEU A 198 -9.47 8.84 -20.04
CA LEU A 198 -9.97 7.48 -19.74
C LEU A 198 -10.35 7.31 -18.26
N LEU A 199 -9.71 8.05 -17.36
CA LEU A 199 -10.06 8.07 -15.94
C LEU A 199 -11.24 9.02 -15.64
N HIS A 200 -11.71 9.78 -16.61
CA HIS A 200 -12.88 10.64 -16.45
C HIS A 200 -14.09 9.80 -16.02
N ASP A 201 -14.83 10.31 -15.02
CA ASP A 201 -15.97 9.65 -14.37
C ASP A 201 -15.70 8.25 -13.79
N LYS A 202 -14.43 7.87 -13.56
CA LYS A 202 -14.12 6.62 -12.89
C LYS A 202 -14.15 6.76 -11.39
N LEU A 203 -14.60 5.69 -10.75
CA LEU A 203 -14.55 5.54 -9.30
C LEU A 203 -13.25 4.81 -8.95
N LEU A 204 -12.45 5.43 -8.10
CA LEU A 204 -11.12 4.94 -7.73
C LEU A 204 -11.16 4.31 -6.34
N MET A 205 -10.36 3.27 -6.13
CA MET A 205 -10.09 2.67 -4.82
C MET A 205 -8.62 2.27 -4.73
N LEU A 206 -7.84 2.99 -3.93
CA LEU A 206 -6.47 2.67 -3.57
C LEU A 206 -6.46 1.56 -2.55
N LEU A 207 -5.99 0.39 -2.99
CA LEU A 207 -6.09 -0.82 -2.19
C LEU A 207 -5.04 -0.82 -1.06
N PRO A 208 -5.43 -1.16 0.17
CA PRO A 208 -4.55 -1.13 1.35
C PRO A 208 -3.39 -2.11 1.23
N LEU A 209 -2.18 -1.69 1.62
CA LEU A 209 -0.94 -2.50 1.53
C LEU A 209 -1.03 -3.80 2.33
N ILE A 210 -1.79 -3.81 3.43
CA ILE A 210 -1.85 -4.97 4.33
C ILE A 210 -2.93 -5.98 3.92
N GLU A 211 -4.07 -5.52 3.38
CA GLU A 211 -5.12 -6.46 2.92
C GLU A 211 -4.91 -6.90 1.47
N CYS A 212 -4.25 -6.06 0.67
CA CYS A 212 -4.01 -6.26 -0.76
C CYS A 212 -2.51 -6.14 -1.03
N VAL A 213 -1.74 -7.04 -0.41
CA VAL A 213 -0.28 -7.00 -0.47
C VAL A 213 0.19 -7.00 -1.93
N PRO A 214 1.04 -6.04 -2.34
CA PRO A 214 1.44 -5.91 -3.73
C PRO A 214 2.40 -7.01 -4.15
N ALA A 215 2.63 -7.13 -5.47
CA ALA A 215 3.68 -8.01 -5.96
C ALA A 215 5.05 -7.55 -5.40
N PRO A 216 5.99 -8.49 -5.12
CA PRO A 216 7.33 -8.13 -4.65
C PRO A 216 7.97 -7.09 -5.57
N CYS A 217 8.47 -6.01 -4.98
CA CYS A 217 9.09 -4.88 -5.65
C CYS A 217 8.19 -4.13 -6.64
N GLN A 218 6.86 -4.22 -6.48
CA GLN A 218 5.95 -3.40 -7.27
C GLN A 218 6.27 -1.91 -7.09
N GLY A 219 6.33 -1.21 -8.22
CA GLY A 219 6.68 0.20 -8.26
C GLY A 219 8.18 0.46 -8.44
N ALA A 220 9.07 -0.50 -8.18
CA ALA A 220 10.52 -0.30 -8.30
C ALA A 220 11.02 -0.43 -9.75
N ILE A 221 11.97 0.44 -10.12
CA ILE A 221 12.75 0.38 -11.36
C ILE A 221 14.13 -0.15 -11.03
N VAL A 222 14.57 -1.16 -11.77
CA VAL A 222 15.92 -1.73 -11.66
C VAL A 222 16.66 -1.54 -12.97
N ALA A 223 17.93 -1.16 -12.88
CA ALA A 223 18.88 -1.16 -13.98
C ALA A 223 19.89 -2.30 -13.76
N GLU A 224 20.27 -3.02 -14.81
CA GLU A 224 21.24 -4.13 -14.74
C GLU A 224 22.36 -4.00 -15.77
N ALA A 225 23.54 -4.53 -15.43
CA ALA A 225 24.68 -4.61 -16.32
C ALA A 225 25.47 -5.91 -16.09
N ILE A 226 26.17 -6.36 -17.13
CA ILE A 226 27.05 -7.51 -17.03
C ILE A 226 28.31 -7.17 -16.20
N PRO A 227 28.86 -8.13 -15.42
CA PRO A 227 29.98 -7.86 -14.51
C PRO A 227 31.29 -7.45 -15.18
N SER A 228 31.46 -7.76 -16.47
CA SER A 228 32.65 -7.37 -17.23
C SER A 228 32.61 -5.94 -17.75
N ASN A 229 31.46 -5.24 -17.69
CA ASN A 229 31.34 -3.86 -18.14
C ASN A 229 31.59 -2.88 -16.99
N GLU A 230 32.85 -2.55 -16.75
CA GLU A 230 33.29 -1.70 -15.63
C GLU A 230 32.67 -0.29 -15.65
N ILE A 231 32.51 0.30 -16.85
CA ILE A 231 31.89 1.62 -17.02
C ILE A 231 30.42 1.56 -16.62
N ALA A 232 29.68 0.54 -17.08
CA ALA A 232 28.27 0.38 -16.71
C ALA A 232 28.12 0.16 -15.20
N ILE A 233 28.99 -0.63 -14.57
CA ILE A 233 28.99 -0.84 -13.11
C ILE A 233 29.23 0.47 -12.35
N MET A 234 30.20 1.27 -12.80
CA MET A 234 30.46 2.60 -12.23
C MET A 234 29.21 3.50 -12.31
N VAL A 235 28.48 3.45 -13.43
CA VAL A 235 27.23 4.19 -13.60
C VAL A 235 26.13 3.65 -12.69
N LEU A 236 25.92 2.34 -12.64
CA LEU A 236 24.93 1.71 -11.76
C LEU A 236 25.14 2.08 -10.29
N ASN A 237 26.38 2.03 -9.81
CA ASN A 237 26.72 2.39 -8.44
C ASN A 237 26.37 3.85 -8.10
N ALA A 238 26.48 4.77 -9.07
CA ALA A 238 26.19 6.19 -8.86
C ALA A 238 24.68 6.50 -8.84
N ILE A 239 23.86 5.71 -9.54
CA ILE A 239 22.40 5.93 -9.63
C ILE A 239 21.59 5.07 -8.66
N ASN A 240 22.24 4.15 -7.94
CA ASN A 240 21.58 3.23 -7.02
C ASN A 240 21.10 3.92 -5.73
N GLU A 241 19.85 3.69 -5.35
CA GLU A 241 19.28 4.17 -4.10
C GLU A 241 19.40 3.08 -3.02
N ALA A 242 20.50 3.09 -2.25
CA ALA A 242 20.86 1.99 -1.33
C ALA A 242 19.75 1.58 -0.32
N LYS A 243 18.96 2.55 0.19
CA LYS A 243 17.83 2.23 1.09
C LYS A 243 16.74 1.44 0.37
N LEU A 244 16.42 1.87 -0.86
CA LEU A 244 15.41 1.24 -1.68
C LEU A 244 15.88 -0.14 -2.17
N GLU A 245 17.15 -0.26 -2.58
CA GLU A 245 17.76 -1.53 -2.93
C GLU A 245 17.62 -2.54 -1.79
N LYS A 246 17.94 -2.13 -0.55
CA LYS A 246 17.78 -2.98 0.63
C LYS A 246 16.35 -3.47 0.82
N ASP A 247 15.36 -2.59 0.62
CA ASP A 247 13.94 -2.94 0.73
C ASP A 247 13.52 -3.94 -0.36
N CYS A 248 14.02 -3.78 -1.58
CA CYS A 248 13.77 -4.70 -2.69
C CYS A 248 14.46 -6.06 -2.50
N ILE A 249 15.69 -6.09 -1.98
CA ILE A 249 16.40 -7.32 -1.62
C ILE A 249 15.60 -8.10 -0.58
N ASP A 250 15.11 -7.44 0.48
CA ASP A 250 14.37 -8.11 1.53
C ASP A 250 13.00 -8.64 1.03
N GLU A 251 12.34 -7.91 0.14
CA GLU A 251 11.11 -8.37 -0.53
C GLU A 251 11.38 -9.60 -1.41
N LYS A 252 12.42 -9.58 -2.25
CA LYS A 252 12.78 -10.71 -3.14
C LYS A 252 13.21 -11.94 -2.34
N LYS A 253 14.04 -11.78 -1.30
CA LYS A 253 14.45 -12.86 -0.38
C LYS A 253 13.25 -13.49 0.32
N THR A 254 12.29 -12.67 0.73
CA THR A 254 11.06 -13.16 1.38
C THR A 254 10.18 -13.89 0.37
N ALA A 255 9.99 -13.35 -0.84
CA ALA A 255 9.21 -13.98 -1.90
C ALA A 255 9.73 -15.37 -2.26
N SER A 256 11.05 -15.54 -2.36
CA SER A 256 11.71 -16.82 -2.68
C SER A 256 11.42 -17.95 -1.69
N ARG A 257 10.88 -17.65 -0.50
CA ARG A 257 10.47 -18.67 0.50
C ARG A 257 9.09 -19.26 0.23
N TYR A 258 8.26 -18.56 -0.55
CA TYR A 258 6.85 -18.90 -0.76
C TYR A 258 6.55 -19.31 -2.20
N GLY A 259 7.40 -18.91 -3.15
CA GLY A 259 7.39 -19.41 -4.51
C GLY A 259 8.17 -18.55 -5.51
N ALA A 260 8.15 -18.96 -6.78
CA ALA A 260 8.83 -18.33 -7.90
C ALA A 260 7.86 -17.84 -9.00
N GLY A 261 8.29 -16.85 -9.78
CA GLY A 261 7.60 -16.39 -11.00
C GLY A 261 6.40 -15.44 -10.81
N CYS A 262 5.75 -15.07 -11.92
CA CYS A 262 4.68 -14.06 -11.96
C CYS A 262 3.26 -14.61 -11.69
N ILE A 263 3.10 -15.94 -11.55
CA ILE A 263 1.81 -16.62 -11.31
C ILE A 263 1.57 -16.81 -9.79
N GLN A 264 2.24 -15.99 -8.97
CA GLN A 264 2.13 -16.06 -7.53
C GLN A 264 0.74 -15.60 -7.04
N ARG A 265 0.27 -16.27 -5.99
CA ARG A 265 -0.96 -15.97 -5.26
C ARG A 265 -0.71 -15.18 -3.97
N PHE A 266 0.52 -14.69 -3.79
CA PHE A 266 0.94 -13.94 -2.64
C PHE A 266 1.56 -12.59 -3.02
N GLY A 267 1.65 -11.70 -2.04
CA GLY A 267 2.34 -10.43 -2.15
C GLY A 267 3.42 -10.29 -1.08
N VAL A 268 4.37 -9.38 -1.32
CA VAL A 268 5.40 -9.00 -0.35
C VAL A 268 5.65 -7.49 -0.45
N THR A 269 5.72 -6.81 0.70
CA THR A 269 6.05 -5.39 0.76
C THR A 269 6.90 -5.06 1.97
N SER A 270 7.89 -4.19 1.78
CA SER A 270 8.62 -3.52 2.84
C SER A 270 7.84 -2.30 3.32
N LEU A 271 7.91 -2.03 4.62
CA LEU A 271 7.21 -0.95 5.32
C LEU A 271 8.22 -0.21 6.20
N ASN A 272 8.40 1.07 5.92
CA ASN A 272 9.24 1.99 6.70
C ASN A 272 8.33 2.84 7.59
N TYR A 273 8.61 2.87 8.90
CA TYR A 273 7.80 3.61 9.88
C TYR A 273 8.70 4.15 11.00
N GLY A 274 8.86 5.47 11.06
CA GLY A 274 9.89 6.10 11.89
C GLY A 274 11.29 5.61 11.49
N ALA A 275 12.09 5.19 12.47
CA ALA A 275 13.40 4.57 12.24
C ALA A 275 13.34 3.05 11.99
N ASN A 276 12.14 2.46 12.10
CA ASN A 276 11.94 1.03 12.00
C ASN A 276 11.55 0.62 10.59
N ARG A 277 11.82 -0.65 10.29
CA ARG A 277 11.46 -1.26 9.02
C ARG A 277 11.04 -2.71 9.23
N SER A 278 9.96 -3.11 8.57
CA SER A 278 9.47 -4.48 8.58
C SER A 278 9.08 -4.92 7.18
N VAL A 279 9.12 -6.23 6.92
CA VAL A 279 8.62 -6.81 5.66
C VAL A 279 7.40 -7.65 5.96
N TYR A 280 6.34 -7.46 5.19
CA TYR A 280 5.10 -8.21 5.28
C TYR A 280 4.88 -9.04 4.03
N ALA A 281 4.57 -10.31 4.21
CA ALA A 281 4.20 -11.24 3.15
C ALA A 281 2.92 -11.98 3.51
N ALA A 282 2.00 -12.12 2.55
CA ALA A 282 0.77 -12.88 2.75
C ALA A 282 0.20 -13.39 1.43
N GLY A 283 -0.67 -14.40 1.51
CA GLY A 283 -1.37 -15.02 0.39
C GLY A 283 -1.26 -16.53 0.45
N THR A 284 -1.30 -17.19 -0.70
CA THR A 284 -1.18 -18.64 -0.81
C THR A 284 0.15 -19.04 -1.46
N ASN A 285 0.86 -19.98 -0.84
CA ASN A 285 2.14 -20.50 -1.34
C ASN A 285 1.94 -21.51 -2.49
N GLU A 286 3.04 -22.00 -3.07
CA GLU A 286 3.00 -22.95 -4.20
C GLU A 286 2.29 -24.28 -3.90
N VAL A 287 2.24 -24.70 -2.64
CA VAL A 287 1.55 -25.93 -2.21
C VAL A 287 0.08 -25.70 -1.84
N GLY A 288 -0.42 -24.48 -1.98
CA GLY A 288 -1.83 -24.15 -1.74
C GLY A 288 -2.16 -23.78 -0.29
N GLU A 289 -1.16 -23.57 0.57
CA GLU A 289 -1.36 -23.17 1.97
C GLU A 289 -1.37 -21.64 2.11
N SER A 290 -2.38 -21.12 2.81
CA SER A 290 -2.45 -19.69 3.14
C SER A 290 -1.46 -19.33 4.25
N PHE A 291 -0.78 -18.20 4.09
CA PHE A 291 0.15 -17.65 5.07
C PHE A 291 0.01 -16.14 5.21
N SER A 292 0.50 -15.65 6.34
CA SER A 292 0.73 -14.23 6.62
C SER A 292 1.92 -14.16 7.56
N HIS A 293 2.93 -13.36 7.23
CA HIS A 293 4.17 -13.32 7.99
C HIS A 293 4.77 -11.92 7.99
N TRP A 294 5.05 -11.42 9.19
CA TRP A 294 5.84 -10.23 9.44
C TRP A 294 7.27 -10.61 9.82
N SER A 295 8.25 -9.93 9.23
CA SER A 295 9.66 -10.00 9.62
C SER A 295 10.20 -8.60 9.94
N GLY A 296 11.23 -8.53 10.80
CA GLY A 296 11.76 -7.25 11.27
C GLY A 296 10.78 -6.48 12.17
N LEU A 297 9.91 -7.17 12.90
CA LEU A 297 9.12 -6.54 13.96
C LEU A 297 10.02 -6.14 15.14
N PRO A 298 9.64 -5.09 15.90
CA PRO A 298 10.43 -4.68 17.06
C PRO A 298 10.57 -5.83 18.07
N SER A 299 11.75 -5.93 18.68
CA SER A 299 11.98 -6.87 19.77
C SER A 299 11.30 -6.37 21.03
N LEU A 300 10.27 -7.09 21.47
CA LEU A 300 9.62 -6.87 22.75
C LEU A 300 9.77 -8.15 23.58
N ASP A 301 10.82 -8.26 24.39
CA ASP A 301 10.92 -9.41 25.29
C ASP A 301 10.07 -9.18 26.54
N PHE A 302 9.05 -10.02 26.68
CA PHE A 302 8.16 -10.02 27.82
C PHE A 302 8.23 -11.32 28.63
N GLY A 303 9.29 -12.14 28.51
CA GLY A 303 9.60 -13.31 29.37
C GLY A 303 8.44 -13.87 30.22
N ASN A 304 8.53 -13.78 31.54
CA ASN A 304 7.42 -14.07 32.47
C ASN A 304 6.61 -12.82 32.85
N LYS A 305 6.77 -11.73 32.11
CA LYS A 305 6.12 -10.44 32.35
C LYS A 305 4.65 -10.50 31.93
N ASN A 306 3.80 -9.82 32.68
CA ASN A 306 2.37 -9.72 32.39
C ASN A 306 2.11 -8.69 31.28
N LEU A 307 1.50 -9.14 30.18
CA LEU A 307 1.11 -8.28 29.07
C LEU A 307 -0.36 -7.87 29.20
N PHE A 308 -0.61 -6.57 29.28
CA PHE A 308 -1.93 -5.98 29.03
C PHE A 308 -2.00 -5.47 27.60
N THR A 309 -3.11 -5.75 26.91
CA THR A 309 -3.37 -5.15 25.60
C THR A 309 -4.77 -4.59 25.52
N SER A 310 -4.87 -3.32 25.14
CA SER A 310 -6.15 -2.65 24.89
C SER A 310 -6.93 -3.26 23.72
N THR A 311 -6.30 -4.06 22.84
CA THR A 311 -6.98 -4.72 21.71
C THR A 311 -8.09 -5.68 22.16
N GLU A 312 -7.98 -6.26 23.36
CA GLU A 312 -8.98 -7.19 23.92
C GLU A 312 -10.17 -6.48 24.55
N TYR A 313 -10.04 -5.18 24.83
CA TYR A 313 -10.99 -4.42 25.64
C TYR A 313 -11.46 -3.13 24.96
N MET A 314 -11.31 -2.98 23.64
CA MET A 314 -11.57 -1.72 22.92
C MET A 314 -12.96 -1.09 23.17
N GLY A 315 -13.97 -1.89 23.52
CA GLY A 315 -15.32 -1.42 23.85
C GLY A 315 -15.57 -1.09 25.33
N LYS A 316 -14.61 -1.38 26.21
CA LYS A 316 -14.73 -1.19 27.67
C LYS A 316 -14.12 0.13 28.18
N PHE A 317 -13.42 0.89 27.33
CA PHE A 317 -12.74 2.13 27.74
C PHE A 317 -13.64 3.37 27.72
N PHE A 318 -14.48 3.51 26.68
CA PHE A 318 -15.22 4.74 26.44
C PHE A 318 -16.66 4.48 25.98
N ASP A 319 -17.58 5.28 26.50
CA ASP A 319 -18.84 5.65 25.83
C ASP A 319 -18.63 6.89 24.95
N TYR A 320 -19.66 7.24 24.17
CA TYR A 320 -19.59 8.28 23.15
C TYR A 320 -20.82 9.18 23.26
N GLU A 321 -20.60 10.47 23.43
CA GLU A 321 -21.63 11.50 23.34
C GLU A 321 -21.51 12.20 21.99
N PHE A 322 -22.60 12.24 21.22
CA PHE A 322 -22.58 12.73 19.84
C PHE A 322 -23.14 14.13 19.76
N GLN A 323 -22.33 15.08 19.33
CA GLN A 323 -22.73 16.48 19.28
C GLN A 323 -23.79 16.74 18.20
N ASP A 324 -24.77 17.60 18.54
CA ASP A 324 -25.82 18.12 17.66
C ASP A 324 -25.31 19.33 16.88
N ASP A 325 -24.29 19.19 16.03
CA ASP A 325 -24.13 20.09 14.89
C ASP A 325 -22.95 19.70 14.02
N HIS A 326 -23.10 19.92 12.71
CA HIS A 326 -22.10 20.51 11.82
C HIS A 326 -22.82 20.85 10.52
N SER A 327 -22.94 22.17 10.31
CA SER A 327 -22.99 22.83 9.01
C SER A 327 -22.25 22.06 7.93
N SER A 328 -22.81 22.04 6.72
CA SER A 328 -22.29 21.40 5.52
C SER A 328 -20.76 21.35 5.42
N ILE A 329 -20.19 20.16 5.21
CA ILE A 329 -18.77 19.98 4.88
C ILE A 329 -18.57 20.48 3.45
N GLU A 330 -17.85 21.59 3.33
CA GLU A 330 -17.60 22.27 2.05
C GLU A 330 -16.60 21.47 1.20
N GLU A 331 -15.58 20.89 1.83
CA GLU A 331 -14.50 20.14 1.18
C GLU A 331 -15.04 19.00 0.34
N SER A 332 -14.47 18.80 -0.85
CA SER A 332 -14.82 17.70 -1.74
C SER A 332 -14.25 16.35 -1.26
N ILE A 333 -13.24 16.39 -0.39
CA ILE A 333 -12.52 15.23 0.11
C ILE A 333 -12.65 15.18 1.63
N VAL A 334 -12.98 14.02 2.16
CA VAL A 334 -13.21 13.83 3.58
C VAL A 334 -12.44 12.62 4.08
N TYR A 335 -11.59 12.81 5.08
CA TYR A 335 -10.97 11.74 5.82
C TYR A 335 -11.72 11.47 7.13
N VAL A 336 -12.10 10.21 7.34
CA VAL A 336 -12.83 9.75 8.52
C VAL A 336 -11.87 9.02 9.46
N ALA A 337 -11.55 9.65 10.59
CA ALA A 337 -10.64 9.09 11.59
C ALA A 337 -11.21 7.83 12.27
N ASN A 338 -12.53 7.77 12.42
CA ASN A 338 -13.23 6.64 13.02
C ASN A 338 -14.65 6.54 12.47
N TYR A 339 -15.11 5.34 12.09
CA TYR A 339 -16.48 5.15 11.59
C TYR A 339 -17.57 5.59 12.58
N LYS A 340 -17.26 5.61 13.88
CA LYS A 340 -18.17 6.11 14.92
C LYS A 340 -18.51 7.58 14.72
N ALA A 341 -17.63 8.35 14.09
CA ALA A 341 -17.88 9.74 13.76
C ALA A 341 -19.10 9.94 12.84
N ILE A 342 -19.49 8.90 12.09
CA ILE A 342 -20.56 8.93 11.08
C ILE A 342 -21.77 8.12 11.57
N ARG A 343 -22.50 8.67 12.54
CA ARG A 343 -23.71 8.04 13.10
C ARG A 343 -25.02 8.62 12.56
N ARG A 344 -25.03 9.90 12.16
CA ARG A 344 -26.24 10.67 11.85
C ARG A 344 -26.51 10.71 10.34
N ALA A 345 -27.78 10.69 9.95
CA ALA A 345 -28.21 10.63 8.55
C ALA A 345 -27.70 11.82 7.71
N GLY A 346 -27.79 13.06 8.24
CA GLY A 346 -27.38 14.25 7.48
C GLY A 346 -25.89 14.26 7.10
N LEU A 347 -25.00 13.83 8.00
CA LEU A 347 -23.58 13.72 7.68
C LEU A 347 -23.32 12.56 6.71
N LEU A 348 -24.02 11.44 6.87
CA LEU A 348 -23.90 10.31 5.96
C LEU A 348 -24.28 10.68 4.53
N ASP A 349 -25.37 11.44 4.34
CA ASP A 349 -25.83 11.86 3.03
C ASP A 349 -24.86 12.83 2.35
N GLN A 350 -24.25 13.74 3.11
CA GLN A 350 -23.16 14.58 2.59
C GLN A 350 -22.01 13.71 2.06
N LEU A 351 -21.56 12.73 2.82
CA LEU A 351 -20.42 11.86 2.44
C LEU A 351 -20.66 11.06 1.16
N ARG A 352 -21.92 10.73 0.80
CA ARG A 352 -22.24 9.99 -0.44
C ARG A 352 -21.81 10.73 -1.71
N SER A 353 -21.70 12.05 -1.63
CA SER A 353 -21.29 12.95 -2.73
C SER A 353 -19.80 13.32 -2.70
N LYS A 354 -19.06 12.89 -1.68
CA LYS A 354 -17.65 13.28 -1.45
C LYS A 354 -16.68 12.14 -1.76
N LYS A 355 -15.41 12.48 -1.94
CA LYS A 355 -14.32 11.50 -1.98
C LYS A 355 -13.91 11.14 -0.55
N VAL A 356 -14.30 9.95 -0.10
CA VAL A 356 -14.12 9.55 1.30
C VAL A 356 -12.86 8.71 1.46
N TRP A 357 -12.05 9.03 2.45
CA TRP A 357 -10.86 8.29 2.88
C TRP A 357 -11.01 7.86 4.32
N ALA A 358 -10.46 6.71 4.68
CA ALA A 358 -10.58 6.13 6.02
C ALA A 358 -9.25 6.06 6.75
N ALA A 359 -9.27 6.09 8.09
CA ALA A 359 -8.07 5.83 8.89
C ALA A 359 -7.51 4.40 8.76
N GLY A 360 -8.38 3.43 8.44
CA GLY A 360 -7.99 2.04 8.27
C GLY A 360 -9.14 1.18 7.80
N THR A 361 -8.88 -0.10 7.58
CA THR A 361 -9.79 -1.03 6.90
C THR A 361 -11.07 -1.30 7.70
N LYS A 362 -11.00 -1.30 9.04
CA LYS A 362 -12.21 -1.35 9.88
C LYS A 362 -13.13 -0.15 9.63
N THR A 363 -12.59 1.06 9.63
CA THR A 363 -13.39 2.26 9.34
C THR A 363 -13.95 2.20 7.92
N TRP A 364 -13.15 1.75 6.94
CA TRP A 364 -13.59 1.54 5.57
C TRP A 364 -14.80 0.60 5.51
N PHE A 365 -14.71 -0.61 6.05
CA PHE A 365 -15.80 -1.59 6.00
C PHE A 365 -17.08 -1.09 6.68
N GLU A 366 -16.96 -0.39 7.81
CA GLU A 366 -18.12 0.19 8.49
C GLU A 366 -18.77 1.34 7.71
N LEU A 367 -17.99 2.11 6.94
CA LEU A 367 -18.52 3.12 6.02
C LEU A 367 -19.17 2.46 4.79
N ALA A 368 -18.55 1.41 4.25
CA ALA A 368 -19.09 0.63 3.13
C ALA A 368 -20.46 0.01 3.48
N LYS A 369 -20.63 -0.52 4.71
CA LYS A 369 -21.92 -0.97 5.25
C LYS A 369 -23.01 0.10 5.29
N LYS A 370 -22.61 1.38 5.31
CA LYS A 370 -23.53 2.53 5.27
C LYS A 370 -23.77 3.03 3.84
N GLY A 371 -23.29 2.32 2.82
CA GLY A 371 -23.43 2.67 1.42
C GLY A 371 -22.45 3.74 0.93
N ILE A 372 -21.35 3.97 1.66
CA ILE A 372 -20.32 4.96 1.28
C ILE A 372 -19.26 4.31 0.40
N TRP A 373 -18.95 4.97 -0.71
CA TRP A 373 -17.80 4.64 -1.53
C TRP A 373 -16.54 5.28 -0.93
N VAL A 374 -15.61 4.45 -0.47
CA VAL A 374 -14.35 4.91 0.12
C VAL A 374 -13.22 4.70 -0.89
N GLU A 375 -12.45 5.75 -1.19
CA GLU A 375 -11.40 5.74 -2.21
C GLU A 375 -10.07 5.19 -1.69
N GLY A 376 -9.87 5.09 -0.37
CA GLY A 376 -8.62 4.58 0.18
C GLY A 376 -8.56 4.69 1.69
N CYS A 377 -7.48 4.18 2.28
CA CYS A 377 -7.24 4.34 3.71
C CYS A 377 -5.76 4.47 4.05
N ALA A 378 -5.48 4.99 5.24
CA ALA A 378 -4.13 5.15 5.77
C ALA A 378 -3.51 3.85 6.32
N ASP A 379 -4.12 2.68 6.07
CA ASP A 379 -3.63 1.36 6.56
C ASP A 379 -3.34 1.32 8.08
N ALA A 380 -3.98 2.20 8.86
CA ALA A 380 -3.68 2.47 10.27
C ALA A 380 -2.24 2.96 10.57
N PHE A 381 -1.51 3.48 9.57
CA PHE A 381 -0.22 4.17 9.74
C PHE A 381 -0.35 5.68 10.06
N GLY A 382 -1.59 6.17 10.19
CA GLY A 382 -1.90 7.57 10.42
C GLY A 382 -2.09 8.38 9.13
N LEU A 383 -2.81 9.49 9.25
CA LEU A 383 -3.22 10.35 8.13
C LEU A 383 -2.04 10.80 7.26
N GLU A 384 -0.90 11.11 7.87
CA GLU A 384 0.28 11.58 7.15
C GLU A 384 0.82 10.57 6.12
N SER A 385 0.55 9.26 6.30
CA SER A 385 0.90 8.23 5.31
C SER A 385 0.16 8.40 3.97
N LEU A 386 -0.94 9.17 3.94
CA LEU A 386 -1.70 9.46 2.73
C LEU A 386 -1.21 10.69 1.98
N VAL A 387 -0.39 11.56 2.58
CA VAL A 387 0.03 12.82 1.96
C VAL A 387 0.84 12.58 0.67
N GLN A 388 1.85 11.71 0.72
CA GLN A 388 2.65 11.39 -0.47
C GLN A 388 1.79 10.75 -1.58
N PRO A 389 0.96 9.73 -1.31
CA PRO A 389 0.02 9.17 -2.28
C PRO A 389 -0.99 10.16 -2.86
N TRP A 390 -1.52 11.05 -2.03
CA TRP A 390 -2.45 12.10 -2.43
C TRP A 390 -1.80 13.11 -3.36
N SER A 391 -0.55 13.48 -3.09
CA SER A 391 0.21 14.38 -3.96
C SER A 391 0.56 13.78 -5.32
N MET A 392 0.41 12.47 -5.50
CA MET A 392 0.71 11.82 -6.78
C MET A 392 -0.29 12.22 -7.87
N PRO A 393 0.13 12.25 -9.15
CA PRO A 393 -0.70 12.74 -10.25
C PRO A 393 -2.06 12.07 -10.43
N LEU A 394 -2.20 10.81 -10.00
CA LEU A 394 -3.45 10.06 -10.04
C LEU A 394 -4.54 10.68 -9.17
N PHE A 395 -4.18 11.12 -7.96
CA PHE A 395 -5.13 11.70 -7.01
C PHE A 395 -5.09 13.22 -7.03
N ASN A 396 -3.88 13.80 -7.06
CA ASN A 396 -3.64 15.24 -7.04
C ASN A 396 -4.46 15.96 -5.94
N ILE A 397 -4.42 15.39 -4.74
CA ILE A 397 -5.14 15.85 -3.56
C ILE A 397 -4.18 16.68 -2.70
N ASN A 398 -4.54 17.95 -2.48
CA ASN A 398 -3.84 18.84 -1.57
C ASN A 398 -4.50 18.84 -0.19
N ARG A 399 -3.68 19.01 0.86
CA ARG A 399 -4.14 19.05 2.27
C ARG A 399 -5.27 20.05 2.51
N GLU A 400 -5.22 21.22 1.87
CA GLU A 400 -6.23 22.28 1.98
C GLU A 400 -7.64 21.87 1.54
N ASN A 401 -7.75 20.85 0.69
CA ASN A 401 -9.01 20.36 0.16
C ASN A 401 -9.61 19.20 0.97
N VAL A 402 -9.00 18.84 2.11
CA VAL A 402 -9.36 17.69 2.91
C VAL A 402 -9.96 18.11 4.24
N ALA A 403 -11.19 17.68 4.50
CA ALA A 403 -11.82 17.76 5.81
C ALA A 403 -11.52 16.50 6.62
N LEU A 404 -11.05 16.67 7.85
CA LEU A 404 -10.85 15.61 8.82
C LEU A 404 -12.06 15.52 9.76
N ILE A 405 -12.74 14.37 9.80
CA ILE A 405 -13.79 14.10 10.78
C ILE A 405 -13.24 13.23 11.91
N THR A 406 -13.32 13.72 13.14
CA THR A 406 -12.75 13.05 14.33
C THR A 406 -13.55 13.39 15.61
N ASN A 407 -13.00 13.06 16.77
CA ASN A 407 -13.53 13.47 18.07
C ASN A 407 -13.14 14.92 18.37
N THR A 408 -13.96 15.61 19.14
CA THR A 408 -13.83 17.02 19.54
C THR A 408 -12.50 17.29 20.26
N GLN A 409 -12.05 16.38 21.12
CA GLN A 409 -10.83 16.58 21.89
C GLN A 409 -9.55 16.43 21.05
N SER A 410 -9.62 15.84 19.85
CA SER A 410 -8.52 15.79 18.89
C SER A 410 -8.51 16.97 17.92
N VAL A 411 -9.56 17.80 17.89
CA VAL A 411 -9.70 18.92 16.94
C VAL A 411 -8.51 19.86 17.02
N HIS A 412 -8.15 20.31 18.22
CA HIS A 412 -7.04 21.25 18.39
C HIS A 412 -5.71 20.68 17.88
N GLY A 413 -5.36 19.45 18.25
CA GLY A 413 -4.12 18.80 17.82
C GLY A 413 -4.01 18.71 16.30
N TRP A 414 -5.08 18.28 15.61
CA TRP A 414 -5.08 18.22 14.16
C TRP A 414 -5.11 19.59 13.47
N ALA A 415 -5.80 20.58 14.06
CA ALA A 415 -5.81 21.94 13.56
C ALA A 415 -4.40 22.57 13.62
N THR A 416 -3.63 22.31 14.69
CA THR A 416 -2.22 22.75 14.76
C THR A 416 -1.32 22.10 13.71
N LYS A 417 -1.67 20.90 13.23
CA LYS A 417 -1.01 20.22 12.11
C LYS A 417 -1.46 20.75 10.73
N GLY A 418 -2.34 21.76 10.70
CA GLY A 418 -2.80 22.44 9.48
C GLY A 418 -3.96 21.75 8.76
N TRP A 419 -4.73 20.91 9.46
CA TRP A 419 -5.92 20.25 8.90
C TRP A 419 -7.18 21.07 9.19
N LYS A 420 -8.16 21.05 8.26
CA LYS A 420 -9.52 21.50 8.55
C LYS A 420 -10.27 20.34 9.23
N VAL A 421 -10.76 20.56 10.45
CA VAL A 421 -11.19 19.47 11.33
C VAL A 421 -12.59 19.70 11.89
N TYR A 422 -13.40 18.64 11.87
CA TYR A 422 -14.75 18.59 12.40
C TYR A 422 -14.83 17.54 13.51
N GLY A 423 -15.11 17.99 14.73
CA GLY A 423 -15.33 17.12 15.90
C GLY A 423 -16.80 16.72 15.99
N THR A 424 -17.14 15.43 15.84
CA THR A 424 -18.55 15.00 15.81
C THR A 424 -19.01 14.24 17.07
N TYR A 425 -18.08 13.95 17.97
CA TYR A 425 -18.37 13.23 19.21
C TYR A 425 -17.31 13.48 20.27
N ASP A 426 -17.70 13.29 21.53
CA ASP A 426 -16.86 13.29 22.72
C ASP A 426 -16.71 11.87 23.28
N PHE A 427 -15.59 11.61 23.96
CA PHE A 427 -15.40 10.39 24.73
C PHE A 427 -15.92 10.57 26.17
N ILE A 428 -16.68 9.60 26.66
CA ILE A 428 -17.04 9.49 28.07
C ILE A 428 -16.25 8.31 28.65
N GLU A 429 -15.39 8.57 29.62
CA GLU A 429 -14.57 7.54 30.26
C GLU A 429 -15.41 6.52 31.03
N LYS A 430 -15.16 5.23 30.77
CA LYS A 430 -15.69 4.13 31.58
C LYS A 430 -14.67 3.73 32.61
N GLN A 431 -15.07 3.78 33.88
CA GLN A 431 -14.30 3.17 34.95
C GLN A 431 -14.53 1.65 34.94
N SER A 432 -13.45 0.89 34.84
CA SER A 432 -13.50 -0.58 34.87
C SER A 432 -12.52 -1.12 35.90
N PRO A 433 -13.00 -1.55 37.09
CA PRO A 433 -12.14 -2.12 38.13
C PRO A 433 -11.32 -3.32 37.64
N GLU A 434 -11.89 -4.12 36.73
CA GLU A 434 -11.22 -5.23 36.05
C GLU A 434 -9.98 -4.75 35.27
N ILE A 435 -10.14 -3.73 34.42
CA ILE A 435 -9.04 -3.16 33.63
C ILE A 435 -8.00 -2.52 34.55
N VAL A 436 -8.41 -1.81 35.59
CA VAL A 436 -7.50 -1.24 36.60
C VAL A 436 -6.63 -2.33 37.23
N GLY A 437 -7.24 -3.45 37.63
CA GLY A 437 -6.52 -4.59 38.20
C GLY A 437 -5.52 -5.20 37.22
N MET A 438 -5.90 -5.36 35.96
CA MET A 438 -5.01 -5.87 34.91
C MET A 438 -3.83 -4.93 34.63
N ILE A 439 -4.08 -3.62 34.53
CA ILE A 439 -3.06 -2.60 34.27
C ILE A 439 -2.06 -2.54 35.42
N ARG A 440 -2.53 -2.55 36.68
CA ARG A 440 -1.66 -2.55 37.87
C ARG A 440 -0.75 -3.78 37.93
N ASN A 441 -1.19 -4.90 37.37
CA ASN A 441 -0.41 -6.14 37.34
C ASN A 441 0.48 -6.27 36.10
N ALA A 442 0.23 -5.46 35.06
CA ALA A 442 0.96 -5.50 33.80
C ALA A 442 2.37 -4.93 33.95
N ASP A 443 3.33 -5.59 33.31
CA ASP A 443 4.71 -5.10 33.13
C ASP A 443 4.91 -4.57 31.71
N VAL A 444 4.05 -4.97 30.77
CA VAL A 444 4.05 -4.53 29.38
C VAL A 444 2.64 -4.12 28.99
N LEU A 445 2.45 -2.94 28.41
CA LEU A 445 1.15 -2.41 28.02
C LEU A 445 1.12 -2.02 26.55
N PHE A 446 0.20 -2.62 25.79
CA PHE A 446 -0.06 -2.25 24.41
C PHE A 446 -1.28 -1.33 24.29
N TRP A 447 -1.05 -0.10 23.84
CA TRP A 447 -2.05 0.95 23.69
C TRP A 447 -2.47 1.11 22.24
N THR A 448 -3.77 1.04 21.98
CA THR A 448 -4.36 1.31 20.65
C THR A 448 -4.72 2.79 20.47
N SER A 449 -4.80 3.54 21.57
CA SER A 449 -5.03 4.99 21.59
C SER A 449 -4.32 5.62 22.78
N PHE A 450 -3.74 6.81 22.60
CA PHE A 450 -3.14 7.58 23.68
C PHE A 450 -4.13 7.91 24.82
N ARG A 451 -5.42 8.09 24.50
CA ARG A 451 -6.46 8.34 25.51
C ARG A 451 -6.60 7.20 26.52
N GLN A 452 -6.36 5.96 26.10
CA GLN A 452 -6.40 4.82 27.01
C GLN A 452 -5.24 4.88 28.01
N TYR A 453 -4.06 5.30 27.56
CA TYR A 453 -2.94 5.55 28.45
C TYR A 453 -3.25 6.69 29.41
N GLU A 454 -3.73 7.83 28.91
CA GLU A 454 -4.03 9.01 29.71
C GLU A 454 -5.04 8.73 30.83
N GLN A 455 -6.11 7.97 30.52
CA GLN A 455 -7.14 7.58 31.48
C GLN A 455 -6.58 6.72 32.64
N TYR A 456 -5.57 5.88 32.36
CA TYR A 456 -5.06 4.89 33.32
C TYR A 456 -3.62 5.14 33.78
N LYS A 457 -3.04 6.31 33.47
CA LYS A 457 -1.62 6.59 33.70
C LYS A 457 -1.20 6.45 35.17
N ASP A 458 -2.10 6.81 36.10
CA ASP A 458 -1.83 6.79 37.54
C ASP A 458 -1.89 5.37 38.14
N GLN A 459 -2.30 4.38 37.35
CA GLN A 459 -2.42 2.98 37.75
C GLN A 459 -1.31 2.10 37.15
N ILE A 460 -0.44 2.67 36.31
CA ILE A 460 0.66 1.97 35.63
C ILE A 460 1.88 1.90 36.54
N LYS A 461 2.60 0.78 36.51
CA LYS A 461 3.89 0.63 37.22
C LYS A 461 4.93 1.60 36.64
N GLU A 462 5.75 2.19 37.49
CA GLU A 462 6.78 3.17 37.10
C GLU A 462 7.71 2.67 35.98
N ASN A 463 8.08 1.39 36.00
CA ASN A 463 8.99 0.77 35.02
C ASN A 463 8.29 -0.10 33.97
N ALA A 464 7.00 0.15 33.72
CA ALA A 464 6.25 -0.60 32.72
C ALA A 464 6.76 -0.30 31.30
N ILE A 465 6.81 -1.32 30.46
CA ILE A 465 7.17 -1.16 29.04
C ILE A 465 5.89 -0.80 28.27
N HIS A 466 5.92 0.33 27.56
CA HIS A 466 4.82 0.75 26.71
C HIS A 466 5.06 0.31 25.27
N ALA A 467 4.01 -0.17 24.61
CA ALA A 467 4.01 -0.50 23.20
C ALA A 467 2.76 0.06 22.52
N CYS A 468 2.85 0.37 21.24
CA CYS A 468 1.73 0.92 20.48
C CYS A 468 1.92 0.71 18.96
N PRO A 469 0.89 0.88 18.13
CA PRO A 469 1.09 1.01 16.69
C PRO A 469 1.80 2.33 16.35
N TYR A 470 2.41 2.40 15.17
CA TYR A 470 2.93 3.63 14.61
C TYR A 470 1.83 4.68 14.39
N GLY A 471 2.21 5.96 14.39
CA GLY A 471 1.32 7.11 14.21
C GLY A 471 1.09 7.92 15.49
N GLU A 472 -0.05 8.62 15.55
CA GLU A 472 -0.40 9.62 16.59
C GLU A 472 -0.19 9.12 18.02
N THR A 473 -0.58 7.87 18.32
CA THR A 473 -0.41 7.30 19.67
C THR A 473 1.05 7.24 20.08
N ALA A 474 1.96 6.90 19.17
CA ALA A 474 3.40 6.88 19.44
C ALA A 474 3.95 8.30 19.66
N GLU A 475 3.51 9.27 18.86
CA GLU A 475 3.91 10.68 18.99
C GLU A 475 3.49 11.25 20.35
N LEU A 476 2.23 11.02 20.75
CA LEU A 476 1.69 11.54 22.01
C LEU A 476 2.31 10.85 23.24
N LEU A 477 2.62 9.56 23.17
CA LEU A 477 3.37 8.87 24.23
C LEU A 477 4.77 9.50 24.42
N ARG A 478 5.48 9.79 23.32
CA ARG A 478 6.78 10.49 23.37
C ARG A 478 6.66 11.89 23.95
N ALA A 479 5.63 12.64 23.55
CA ALA A 479 5.35 13.96 24.11
C ALA A 479 5.05 13.91 25.62
N ALA A 480 4.52 12.78 26.12
CA ALA A 480 4.33 12.51 27.55
C ALA A 480 5.58 11.96 28.26
N GLY A 481 6.74 11.90 27.60
CA GLY A 481 8.00 11.43 28.19
C GLY A 481 8.17 9.90 28.19
N ILE A 482 7.35 9.16 27.45
CA ILE A 482 7.44 7.70 27.31
C ILE A 482 8.06 7.37 25.96
N GLU A 483 9.09 6.51 25.92
CA GLU A 483 9.56 5.93 24.66
C GLU A 483 8.90 4.56 24.43
N PRO A 484 7.87 4.47 23.56
CA PRO A 484 7.17 3.21 23.34
C PRO A 484 7.90 2.31 22.34
N VAL A 485 7.72 0.99 22.51
CA VAL A 485 8.02 0.01 21.48
C VAL A 485 6.96 0.09 20.38
N VAL A 486 7.36 0.53 19.19
CA VAL A 486 6.43 0.84 18.10
C VAL A 486 6.33 -0.32 17.11
N PHE A 487 5.14 -0.89 16.97
CA PHE A 487 4.80 -1.87 15.92
C PHE A 487 4.28 -1.16 14.66
N PRO A 488 4.41 -1.76 13.45
CA PRO A 488 3.89 -1.14 12.23
C PRO A 488 2.39 -0.83 12.33
N ASN A 489 1.60 -1.77 12.84
CA ASN A 489 0.17 -1.61 13.08
C ASN A 489 -0.31 -2.65 14.12
N ILE A 490 -1.61 -2.60 14.45
CA ILE A 490 -2.24 -3.51 15.42
C ILE A 490 -2.16 -4.98 14.96
N LYS A 491 -2.32 -5.26 13.65
CA LYS A 491 -2.26 -6.63 13.13
C LYS A 491 -0.87 -7.25 13.30
N ALA A 492 0.18 -6.46 13.08
CA ALA A 492 1.56 -6.86 13.30
C ALA A 492 1.79 -7.25 14.78
N PHE A 493 1.31 -6.43 15.72
CA PHE A 493 1.37 -6.75 17.15
C PHE A 493 0.60 -8.03 17.50
N GLN A 494 -0.61 -8.20 16.97
CA GLN A 494 -1.42 -9.40 17.23
C GLN A 494 -0.74 -10.67 16.71
N GLN A 495 -0.17 -10.62 15.50
CA GLN A 495 0.58 -11.76 14.96
C GLN A 495 1.84 -12.06 15.78
N TRP A 496 2.61 -11.03 16.13
CA TRP A 496 3.78 -11.16 16.99
C TRP A 496 3.41 -11.88 18.31
N ARG A 497 2.32 -11.45 18.96
CA ARG A 497 1.85 -12.04 20.21
C ARG A 497 1.51 -13.53 20.07
N GLN A 498 0.86 -13.93 18.97
CA GLN A 498 0.52 -15.33 18.71
C GLN A 498 1.77 -16.21 18.54
N ILE A 499 2.78 -15.70 17.84
CA ILE A 499 4.05 -16.41 17.62
C ILE A 499 4.79 -16.56 18.95
N SER A 500 4.93 -15.46 19.71
CA SER A 500 5.61 -15.46 21.01
C SER A 500 4.90 -16.32 22.06
N SER A 501 3.58 -16.52 21.98
CA SER A 501 2.88 -17.48 22.85
C SER A 501 3.13 -18.93 22.47
N ARG A 502 3.26 -19.26 21.17
CA ARG A 502 3.48 -20.63 20.68
C ARG A 502 4.90 -21.12 20.93
N SER A 503 5.90 -20.25 20.83
CA SER A 503 7.28 -20.59 21.17
C SER A 503 7.46 -20.96 22.65
N ARG A 504 6.49 -20.60 23.52
CA ARG A 504 6.49 -20.93 24.95
C ARG A 504 5.73 -22.21 25.31
N SER A 505 4.87 -22.73 24.42
CA SER A 505 4.19 -24.01 24.67
C SER A 505 5.02 -25.21 24.22
N VAL A 506 6.14 -24.98 23.53
CA VAL A 506 7.03 -26.00 22.94
C VAL A 506 8.40 -26.02 23.62
N ALA A 507 8.72 -25.02 24.46
CA ALA A 507 9.91 -24.94 25.30
C ALA A 507 9.50 -25.17 26.75
#